data_AF-A0A819II95-F1
#
_entry.id   AF-A0A819II95-F1
#
_cell.length_a   1.000
_cell.length_b   1.000
_cell.length_c   1.000
_cell.angle_alpha   90.00
_cell.angle_beta   90.00
_cell.angle_gamma   90.00
#
_symmetry.space_group_name_H-M   'P 1'
#
loop_
_entity.id
_entity.type
_entity.pdbx_description
1 polymer ?
#
loop_
_entity_poly.entity_id
_entity_poly.type
_entity_poly.pdbx_seq_one_letter_code
_entity_poly.pdbx_strand_id
1 'polypeptide(L)'
;MRNINSFVKIIIGKDLIKTSYGNLTNKINDQIFVYRQSSWNDYPKINTTFYFEFVADGDVKPSNIILALFDRQPVNISLIIVPPLSIFPSKPINISTNNGTYDYGAVLYASILFYESQRSGRLPSNKRISWRDDSMLKDCGENGEDLTGGYFIDGSSLEKISSRTAQFTSVLAWGVIDYEDAYVKAGQLEYVRDAIRWSTD
;
A
#
# COMPACT_ATOMS: atom_id res chain seq x y z
N MET A 1 23.07 -43.56 -6.22
CA MET A 1 22.34 -43.11 -5.02
C MET A 1 23.10 -41.99 -4.33
N ARG A 2 22.62 -40.74 -4.44
CA ARG A 2 22.76 -39.69 -3.43
C ARG A 2 21.53 -38.81 -3.54
N ASN A 3 20.46 -39.21 -2.85
CA ASN A 3 19.36 -38.31 -2.52
C ASN A 3 19.90 -37.28 -1.53
N ILE A 4 20.46 -36.19 -2.03
CA ILE A 4 20.72 -35.01 -1.22
C ILE A 4 19.45 -34.19 -1.36
N ASN A 5 18.56 -34.32 -0.37
CA ASN A 5 17.45 -33.40 -0.26
C ASN A 5 18.03 -32.01 0.08
N SER A 6 18.30 -31.20 -0.93
CA SER A 6 18.68 -29.80 -0.77
C SER A 6 17.46 -29.03 -0.27
N PHE A 7 17.51 -28.59 0.99
CA PHE A 7 16.49 -27.74 1.59
C PHE A 7 17.12 -26.41 1.97
N VAL A 8 16.44 -25.30 1.69
CA VAL A 8 16.83 -23.99 2.20
C VAL A 8 16.33 -23.89 3.64
N LYS A 9 17.23 -23.70 4.60
CA LYS A 9 16.84 -23.49 6.00
C LYS A 9 16.98 -22.00 6.31
N ILE A 10 15.89 -21.38 6.76
CA ILE A 10 15.84 -19.97 7.14
C ILE A 10 15.54 -19.94 8.63
N ILE A 11 16.43 -19.33 9.41
CA ILE A 11 16.26 -19.18 10.85
C ILE A 11 15.96 -17.70 11.12
N ILE A 12 14.83 -17.41 11.78
CA ILE A 12 14.46 -16.06 12.19
C ILE A 12 14.38 -16.08 13.72
N GLY A 13 15.31 -15.40 14.40
CA GLY A 13 15.39 -15.41 15.87
C GLY A 13 15.80 -16.77 16.44
N LYS A 14 15.11 -17.26 17.48
CA LYS A 14 15.33 -18.60 18.08
C LYS A 14 14.46 -19.69 17.42
N ASP A 15 13.53 -19.30 16.56
CA ASP A 15 12.55 -20.20 15.99
C ASP A 15 13.05 -20.82 14.69
N LEU A 16 12.95 -22.14 14.62
CA LEU A 16 13.48 -22.94 13.52
C LEU A 16 12.41 -23.11 12.44
N ILE A 17 12.54 -22.37 11.32
CA ILE A 17 11.71 -22.65 10.15
C ILE A 17 12.45 -23.63 9.23
N LYS A 18 12.02 -24.89 9.22
CA LYS A 18 12.36 -25.83 8.15
C LYS A 18 11.49 -25.49 6.94
N THR A 19 12.10 -25.16 5.81
CA THR A 19 11.35 -25.15 4.55
C THR A 19 11.50 -26.51 3.87
N SER A 20 10.37 -27.07 3.44
CA SER A 20 10.27 -28.06 2.36
C SER A 20 9.58 -27.40 1.17
N TYR A 21 9.76 -27.94 -0.03
CA TYR A 21 9.13 -27.50 -1.28
C TYR A 21 7.69 -26.97 -1.07
N GLY A 22 7.44 -25.68 -1.39
CA GLY A 22 6.12 -25.07 -1.33
C GLY A 22 6.10 -23.61 -0.82
N ASN A 23 4.97 -22.93 -1.00
CA ASN A 23 4.69 -21.67 -0.31
C ASN A 23 4.56 -21.95 1.18
N LEU A 24 5.25 -21.18 2.01
CA LEU A 24 5.21 -21.36 3.46
C LEU A 24 4.75 -20.08 4.11
N THR A 25 3.75 -20.22 4.96
CA THR A 25 3.28 -19.17 5.84
C THR A 25 3.64 -19.57 7.26
N ASN A 26 4.48 -18.78 7.93
CA ASN A 26 4.81 -19.02 9.33
C ASN A 26 4.46 -17.80 10.17
N LYS A 27 3.92 -18.05 11.36
CA LYS A 27 3.61 -17.01 12.34
C LYS A 27 4.71 -17.00 13.41
N ILE A 28 5.46 -15.91 13.53
CA ILE A 28 6.45 -15.70 14.60
C ILE A 28 6.06 -14.41 15.32
N ASN A 29 5.89 -14.46 16.65
CA ASN A 29 5.56 -13.30 17.50
C ASN A 29 4.42 -12.43 16.92
N ASP A 30 3.30 -13.06 16.60
CA ASP A 30 2.12 -12.44 15.99
C ASP A 30 2.25 -11.89 14.56
N GLN A 31 3.42 -12.00 13.94
CA GLN A 31 3.66 -11.57 12.56
C GLN A 31 3.62 -12.75 11.59
N ILE A 32 3.04 -12.52 10.41
CA ILE A 32 2.92 -13.53 9.36
C ILE A 32 4.03 -13.33 8.34
N PHE A 33 4.90 -14.32 8.22
CA PHE A 33 5.95 -14.39 7.21
C PHE A 33 5.48 -15.27 6.07
N VAL A 34 5.39 -14.71 4.86
CA VAL A 34 5.00 -15.44 3.65
C VAL A 34 6.21 -15.61 2.75
N TYR A 35 6.61 -16.86 2.52
CA TYR A 35 7.67 -17.21 1.58
C TYR A 35 7.05 -17.62 0.23
N ARG A 36 7.45 -16.93 -0.84
CA ARG A 36 7.08 -17.25 -2.23
C ARG A 36 8.35 -17.40 -3.07
N GLN A 37 8.56 -18.56 -3.67
CA GLN A 37 9.65 -18.79 -4.62
C GLN A 37 9.13 -18.66 -6.05
N SER A 38 9.75 -17.81 -6.86
CA SER A 38 9.21 -17.38 -8.16
C SER A 38 9.52 -18.30 -9.35
N SER A 39 10.37 -19.33 -9.19
CA SER A 39 10.71 -20.24 -10.29
C SER A 39 10.46 -21.70 -9.94
N TRP A 40 9.31 -22.23 -10.36
CA TRP A 40 9.04 -23.67 -10.40
C TRP A 40 9.77 -24.28 -11.59
N ASN A 41 10.80 -25.09 -11.33
CA ASN A 41 11.15 -26.35 -12.06
C ASN A 41 12.63 -26.77 -12.00
N ASP A 42 13.53 -26.02 -11.36
CA ASP A 42 14.93 -26.45 -11.22
C ASP A 42 15.38 -26.47 -9.76
N TYR A 43 16.14 -27.51 -9.38
CA TYR A 43 16.96 -27.45 -8.18
C TYR A 43 17.84 -26.19 -8.27
N PRO A 44 17.96 -25.39 -7.19
CA PRO A 44 18.78 -24.20 -7.25
C PRO A 44 20.21 -24.62 -7.60
N LYS A 45 20.78 -24.00 -8.64
CA LYS A 45 22.16 -24.20 -9.08
C LYS A 45 23.06 -23.26 -8.28
N ILE A 46 24.36 -23.57 -8.22
CA ILE A 46 25.38 -22.60 -7.78
C ILE A 46 25.15 -21.28 -8.57
N ASN A 47 25.10 -20.15 -7.85
CA ASN A 47 24.76 -18.79 -8.34
C ASN A 47 23.27 -18.50 -8.64
N THR A 48 22.33 -19.28 -8.09
CA THR A 48 20.90 -18.92 -8.14
C THR A 48 20.62 -17.73 -7.22
N THR A 49 20.04 -16.66 -7.76
CA THR A 49 19.51 -15.54 -6.97
C THR A 49 18.11 -15.88 -6.48
N PHE A 50 17.90 -15.81 -5.16
CA PHE A 50 16.59 -15.94 -4.54
C PHE A 50 16.03 -14.57 -4.19
N TYR A 51 14.75 -14.37 -4.50
CA TYR A 51 14.01 -13.19 -4.07
C TYR A 51 13.18 -13.59 -2.84
N PHE A 52 13.33 -12.83 -1.75
CA PHE A 52 12.52 -12.96 -0.55
C PHE A 52 11.72 -11.67 -0.40
N GLU A 53 10.40 -11.79 -0.34
CA GLU A 53 9.51 -10.68 -0.02
C GLU A 53 9.08 -10.81 1.44
N PHE A 54 9.32 -9.76 2.22
CA PHE A 54 8.86 -9.67 3.60
C PHE A 54 7.79 -8.59 3.65
N VAL A 55 6.56 -8.98 3.95
CA VAL A 55 5.48 -8.04 4.26
C VAL A 55 5.43 -7.92 5.77
N ALA A 56 5.87 -6.79 6.30
CA ALA A 56 5.73 -6.47 7.72
C ALA A 56 4.71 -5.35 7.86
N ASP A 57 3.66 -5.58 8.65
CA ASP A 57 2.79 -4.51 9.14
C ASP A 57 3.50 -3.81 10.31
N GLY A 58 3.89 -2.54 10.12
CA GLY A 58 4.45 -1.68 11.17
C GLY A 58 5.93 -1.28 11.03
N ASP A 59 6.32 -0.26 11.82
CA ASP A 59 7.61 0.45 11.84
C ASP A 59 8.81 -0.38 12.34
N VAL A 60 9.04 -1.58 11.79
CA VAL A 60 10.21 -2.40 12.15
C VAL A 60 11.29 -2.28 11.09
N LYS A 61 12.44 -1.72 11.46
CA LYS A 61 13.72 -1.98 10.76
C LYS A 61 14.12 -3.43 11.06
N PRO A 62 14.19 -4.34 10.09
CA PRO A 62 14.62 -5.70 10.38
C PRO A 62 16.11 -5.69 10.72
N SER A 63 16.43 -5.95 11.99
CA SER A 63 17.79 -6.13 12.49
C SER A 63 18.22 -7.59 12.53
N ASN A 64 17.48 -8.50 11.90
CA ASN A 64 17.68 -9.93 12.05
C ASN A 64 18.54 -10.48 10.91
N ILE A 65 19.71 -11.00 11.28
CA ILE A 65 20.61 -11.76 10.39
C ILE A 65 19.85 -12.97 9.84
N ILE A 66 19.76 -13.07 8.51
CA ILE A 66 19.23 -14.27 7.83
C ILE A 66 20.41 -15.22 7.60
N LEU A 67 20.46 -16.31 8.37
CA LEU A 67 21.35 -17.44 8.09
C LEU A 67 20.67 -18.38 7.11
N ALA A 68 21.17 -18.45 5.88
CA ALA A 68 20.80 -19.46 4.92
C ALA A 68 21.94 -20.46 4.70
N LEU A 69 21.58 -21.74 4.67
CA LEU A 69 22.49 -22.83 4.35
C LEU A 69 22.15 -23.36 2.96
N PHE A 70 23.15 -23.42 2.08
CA PHE A 70 23.06 -24.08 0.78
C PHE A 70 24.05 -25.24 0.77
N ASP A 71 23.57 -26.47 0.56
CA ASP A 71 24.38 -27.71 0.70
C ASP A 71 25.20 -27.79 2.00
N ARG A 72 24.61 -27.35 3.12
CA ARG A 72 25.25 -27.27 4.45
C ARG A 72 26.40 -26.28 4.57
N GLN A 73 26.65 -25.45 3.55
CA GLN A 73 27.59 -24.34 3.62
C GLN A 73 26.84 -23.03 3.94
N PRO A 74 27.41 -22.16 4.79
CA PRO A 74 26.83 -20.84 5.05
C PRO A 74 26.92 -19.96 3.80
N VAL A 75 25.80 -19.34 3.44
CA VAL A 75 25.75 -18.34 2.37
C VAL A 75 25.39 -16.99 2.99
N ASN A 76 26.13 -15.95 2.62
CA ASN A 76 25.82 -14.59 3.02
C ASN A 76 24.63 -14.07 2.19
N ILE A 77 23.48 -13.87 2.83
CA ILE A 77 22.35 -13.17 2.22
C ILE A 77 22.44 -11.69 2.62
N SER A 78 22.49 -10.81 1.62
CA SER A 78 22.33 -9.37 1.83
C SER A 78 20.87 -9.01 1.60
N LEU A 79 20.19 -8.52 2.63
CA LEU A 79 18.86 -7.95 2.50
C LEU A 79 19.00 -6.50 2.04
N ILE A 80 18.71 -6.22 0.76
CA ILE A 80 18.60 -4.84 0.29
C ILE A 80 17.17 -4.40 0.57
N ILE A 81 16.98 -3.73 1.70
CA ILE A 81 15.76 -2.94 1.92
C ILE A 81 15.96 -1.68 1.10
N VAL A 82 15.30 -1.60 -0.04
CA VAL A 82 15.11 -0.31 -0.72
C VAL A 82 13.84 0.25 -0.09
N PRO A 83 13.92 1.09 0.96
CA PRO A 83 12.73 1.83 1.36
C PRO A 83 12.26 2.57 0.11
N PRO A 84 10.95 2.58 -0.17
CA PRO A 84 10.45 3.40 -1.26
C PRO A 84 11.01 4.83 -1.08
N LEU A 85 11.68 5.36 -2.12
CA LEU A 85 12.11 6.77 -2.19
C LEU A 85 10.95 7.60 -1.64
N SER A 86 11.14 8.30 -0.50
CA SER A 86 10.06 8.93 0.27
C SER A 86 8.86 9.26 -0.60
N ILE A 87 7.92 8.32 -0.61
CA ILE A 87 6.74 8.33 -1.46
C ILE A 87 5.79 9.45 -0.98
N PHE A 88 5.95 9.88 0.27
CA PHE A 88 5.30 11.04 0.85
C PHE A 88 5.86 12.35 0.26
N PRO A 89 5.01 13.38 0.06
CA PRO A 89 5.49 14.69 -0.40
C PRO A 89 6.65 15.16 0.46
N SER A 90 7.68 15.73 -0.18
CA SER A 90 8.94 16.15 0.43
C SER A 90 8.78 17.22 1.53
N LYS A 91 7.57 17.74 1.75
CA LYS A 91 7.23 18.65 2.82
C LYS A 91 5.80 18.41 3.32
N PRO A 92 5.57 18.25 4.64
CA PRO A 92 4.22 18.21 5.20
C PRO A 92 3.50 19.54 4.95
N ILE A 93 2.18 19.48 4.74
CA ILE A 93 1.33 20.66 4.59
C ILE A 93 1.32 21.41 5.92
N ASN A 94 1.74 22.67 5.91
CA ASN A 94 1.67 23.50 7.11
C ASN A 94 0.24 24.01 7.30
N ILE A 95 -0.40 23.59 8.39
CA ILE A 95 -1.79 23.98 8.73
C ILE A 95 -1.85 25.01 9.86
N SER A 96 -0.71 25.45 10.41
CA SER A 96 -0.66 26.46 11.46
C SER A 96 -0.22 27.82 10.92
N THR A 97 -0.74 28.87 11.53
CA THR A 97 -0.32 30.25 11.29
C THR A 97 0.73 30.69 12.31
N ASN A 98 1.42 31.78 12.04
CA ASN A 98 2.44 32.36 12.94
C ASN A 98 1.87 32.83 14.29
N ASN A 99 0.54 32.99 14.41
CA ASN A 99 -0.12 33.47 15.63
C ASN A 99 -0.71 32.33 16.47
N GLY A 100 -0.36 31.08 16.19
CA GLY A 100 -0.87 29.92 16.91
C GLY A 100 -2.32 29.54 16.57
N THR A 101 -2.86 30.05 15.46
CA THR A 101 -4.17 29.65 14.92
C THR A 101 -4.00 28.67 13.76
N TYR A 102 -5.10 28.13 13.22
CA TYR A 102 -5.08 27.24 12.06
C TYR A 102 -5.35 27.99 10.76
N ASP A 103 -4.61 27.63 9.71
CA ASP A 103 -4.93 27.98 8.34
C ASP A 103 -6.00 27.01 7.81
N TYR A 104 -7.27 27.42 7.92
CA TYR A 104 -8.39 26.60 7.48
C TYR A 104 -8.41 26.35 5.96
N GLY A 105 -7.75 27.20 5.16
CA GLY A 105 -7.56 26.94 3.73
C GLY A 105 -6.60 25.76 3.50
N ALA A 106 -5.49 25.73 4.22
CA ALA A 106 -4.55 24.61 4.21
C ALA A 106 -5.17 23.31 4.76
N VAL A 107 -6.01 23.41 5.80
CA VAL A 107 -6.78 22.27 6.33
C VAL A 107 -7.74 21.72 5.28
N LEU A 108 -8.49 22.60 4.60
CA LEU A 108 -9.43 22.19 3.56
C LEU A 108 -8.71 21.53 2.36
N TYR A 109 -7.58 22.11 1.95
CA TYR A 109 -6.70 21.52 0.93
C TYR A 109 -6.23 20.12 1.33
N ALA A 110 -5.74 19.93 2.55
CA ALA A 110 -5.31 18.63 3.06
C ALA A 110 -6.47 17.63 3.13
N SER A 111 -7.67 18.08 3.55
CA SER A 111 -8.87 17.24 3.61
C SER A 111 -9.29 16.74 2.22
N ILE A 112 -9.19 17.55 1.17
CA ILE A 112 -9.54 17.11 -0.18
C ILE A 112 -8.46 16.19 -0.76
N LEU A 113 -7.19 16.46 -0.47
CA LEU A 113 -6.10 15.53 -0.83
C LEU A 113 -6.29 14.15 -0.20
N PHE A 114 -6.85 14.06 1.01
CA PHE A 114 -7.20 12.76 1.60
C PHE A 114 -8.17 11.99 0.71
N TYR A 115 -9.21 12.61 0.16
CA TYR A 115 -10.09 11.91 -0.78
C TYR A 115 -9.32 11.49 -2.05
N GLU A 116 -8.50 12.36 -2.64
CA GLU A 116 -7.67 11.97 -3.78
C GLU A 116 -6.75 10.77 -3.48
N SER A 117 -6.26 10.66 -2.24
CA SER A 117 -5.40 9.56 -1.81
C SER A 117 -6.13 8.23 -1.67
N GLN A 118 -7.47 8.24 -1.66
CA GLN A 118 -8.31 7.06 -1.53
C GLN A 118 -8.93 6.59 -2.85
N ARG A 119 -8.74 7.33 -3.96
CA ARG A 119 -9.30 6.96 -5.28
C ARG A 119 -8.82 5.58 -5.72
N SER A 120 -9.69 4.73 -6.24
CA SER A 120 -9.36 3.49 -6.94
C SER A 120 -9.65 3.66 -8.44
N GLY A 121 -9.18 2.75 -9.30
CA GLY A 121 -9.32 2.84 -10.76
C GLY A 121 -8.13 3.49 -11.45
N ARG A 122 -8.34 3.89 -12.70
CA ARG A 122 -7.35 4.62 -13.51
C ARG A 122 -7.32 6.08 -13.12
N LEU A 123 -6.23 6.53 -12.52
CA LEU A 123 -6.09 7.87 -11.99
C LEU A 123 -5.90 8.91 -13.10
N PRO A 124 -6.35 10.16 -12.88
CA PRO A 124 -6.20 11.19 -13.89
C PRO A 124 -4.72 11.60 -14.03
N SER A 125 -4.32 11.95 -15.24
CA SER A 125 -2.93 12.31 -15.58
C SER A 125 -2.42 13.53 -14.82
N ASN A 126 -3.32 14.42 -14.38
CA ASN A 126 -3.04 15.60 -13.57
C ASN A 126 -3.13 15.34 -12.05
N LYS A 127 -2.99 14.09 -11.59
CA LYS A 127 -3.03 13.74 -10.16
C LYS A 127 -2.01 14.56 -9.35
N ARG A 128 -2.46 15.11 -8.22
CA ARG A 128 -1.61 15.88 -7.31
C ARG A 128 -0.75 15.00 -6.40
N ILE A 129 -1.17 13.74 -6.25
CA ILE A 129 -0.51 12.75 -5.39
C ILE A 129 0.43 11.90 -6.23
N SER A 130 1.73 12.17 -6.11
CA SER A 130 2.78 11.52 -6.90
C SER A 130 2.86 10.02 -6.66
N TRP A 131 2.53 9.59 -5.43
CA TRP A 131 2.70 8.21 -4.99
C TRP A 131 1.54 7.26 -5.24
N ARG A 132 0.36 7.80 -5.55
CA ARG A 132 -0.77 6.99 -5.96
C ARG A 132 -0.64 6.67 -7.44
N ASP A 133 -0.95 5.45 -7.83
CA ASP A 133 -0.97 5.02 -9.23
C ASP A 133 -2.27 4.24 -9.50
N ASP A 134 -2.49 3.90 -10.78
CA ASP A 134 -3.62 3.11 -11.24
C ASP A 134 -3.79 1.82 -10.42
N SER A 135 -5.01 1.55 -9.97
CA SER A 135 -5.32 0.38 -9.15
C SER A 135 -6.67 -0.22 -9.51
N MET A 136 -6.86 -1.51 -9.25
CA MET A 136 -8.15 -2.19 -9.43
C MET A 136 -8.77 -2.05 -10.82
N LEU A 137 -7.96 -2.03 -11.86
CA LEU A 137 -8.40 -1.88 -13.26
C LEU A 137 -9.21 -3.08 -13.81
N LYS A 138 -9.46 -4.09 -12.96
CA LYS A 138 -10.20 -5.30 -13.29
C LYS A 138 -11.41 -5.51 -12.38
N ASP A 139 -11.76 -4.51 -11.57
CA ASP A 139 -13.00 -4.54 -10.79
C ASP A 139 -14.17 -4.68 -11.75
N CYS A 140 -14.92 -5.78 -11.61
CA CYS A 140 -16.07 -6.07 -12.44
C CYS A 140 -17.20 -6.72 -11.65
N GLY A 141 -18.42 -6.47 -12.09
CA GLY A 141 -19.62 -7.12 -11.55
C GLY A 141 -19.77 -8.54 -12.08
N GLU A 142 -20.73 -9.27 -11.53
CA GLU A 142 -21.00 -10.68 -11.91
C GLU A 142 -21.36 -10.83 -13.40
N ASN A 143 -21.91 -9.79 -14.03
CA ASN A 143 -22.29 -9.81 -15.44
C ASN A 143 -21.32 -8.99 -16.33
N GLY A 144 -20.13 -8.65 -15.82
CA GLY A 144 -19.12 -7.91 -16.57
C GLY A 144 -19.32 -6.39 -16.58
N GLU A 145 -20.10 -5.86 -15.65
CA GLU A 145 -20.18 -4.42 -15.39
C GLU A 145 -18.79 -3.89 -15.04
N ASP A 146 -18.41 -2.72 -15.57
CA ASP A 146 -17.19 -2.03 -15.17
C ASP A 146 -17.43 -1.44 -13.78
N LEU A 147 -16.71 -1.96 -12.77
CA LEU A 147 -16.75 -1.46 -11.40
C LEU A 147 -15.44 -0.76 -11.02
N THR A 148 -14.61 -0.38 -11.99
CA THR A 148 -13.41 0.43 -11.73
C THR A 148 -13.79 1.82 -11.20
N GLY A 149 -12.87 2.51 -10.53
CA GLY A 149 -13.16 3.83 -9.93
C GLY A 149 -13.54 3.76 -8.45
N GLY A 150 -14.16 4.82 -7.95
CA GLY A 150 -14.62 4.94 -6.56
C GLY A 150 -13.49 5.09 -5.54
N TYR A 151 -13.79 4.76 -4.27
CA TYR A 151 -12.94 5.05 -3.13
C TYR A 151 -12.69 3.83 -2.23
N PHE A 152 -11.43 3.64 -1.82
CA PHE A 152 -11.10 2.77 -0.69
C PHE A 152 -11.59 3.39 0.62
N ILE A 153 -12.20 2.57 1.48
CA ILE A 153 -12.86 3.06 2.69
C ILE A 153 -11.90 3.27 3.86
N ASP A 154 -10.80 2.53 3.91
CA ASP A 154 -9.75 2.66 4.93
C ASP A 154 -8.36 2.27 4.38
N GLY A 155 -7.35 2.27 5.25
CA GLY A 155 -5.97 1.91 4.91
C GLY A 155 -5.60 0.46 5.22
N SER A 156 -6.53 -0.34 5.74
CA SER A 156 -6.29 -1.73 6.17
C SER A 156 -6.73 -2.75 5.13
N SER A 157 -7.61 -2.36 4.22
CA SER A 157 -8.21 -3.23 3.23
C SER A 157 -8.30 -2.55 1.87
N LEU A 158 -8.57 -3.35 0.84
CA LEU A 158 -8.80 -2.87 -0.52
C LEU A 158 -10.30 -2.76 -0.82
N GLU A 159 -11.14 -2.68 0.22
CA GLU A 159 -12.59 -2.70 0.10
C GLU A 159 -13.15 -1.35 -0.36
N LYS A 160 -14.16 -1.44 -1.23
CA LYS A 160 -15.00 -0.34 -1.72
C LYS A 160 -16.42 -0.61 -1.27
N ILE A 161 -16.96 0.23 -0.39
CA ILE A 161 -18.31 0.06 0.17
C ILE A 161 -19.18 1.23 -0.28
N SER A 162 -20.22 0.93 -1.07
CA SER A 162 -21.11 1.93 -1.67
C SER A 162 -21.84 2.77 -0.62
N SER A 163 -22.33 2.16 0.46
CA SER A 163 -23.03 2.88 1.53
C SER A 163 -22.14 3.91 2.23
N ARG A 164 -20.87 3.58 2.47
CA ARG A 164 -19.86 4.47 3.06
C ARG A 164 -19.46 5.58 2.09
N THR A 165 -19.31 5.23 0.81
CA THR A 165 -19.03 6.19 -0.26
C THR A 165 -20.15 7.21 -0.42
N ALA A 166 -21.40 6.75 -0.48
CA ALA A 166 -22.57 7.60 -0.56
C ALA A 166 -22.69 8.53 0.65
N GLN A 167 -22.37 8.04 1.85
CA GLN A 167 -22.41 8.83 3.08
C GLN A 167 -21.46 10.03 3.03
N PHE A 168 -20.15 9.82 2.80
CA PHE A 168 -19.23 10.95 2.77
C PHE A 168 -19.45 11.84 1.54
N THR A 169 -19.89 11.28 0.41
CA THR A 169 -20.22 12.06 -0.80
C THR A 169 -21.36 13.03 -0.53
N SER A 170 -22.40 12.57 0.19
CA SER A 170 -23.52 13.42 0.59
C SER A 170 -23.07 14.57 1.49
N VAL A 171 -22.14 14.30 2.42
CA VAL A 171 -21.57 15.33 3.31
C VAL A 171 -20.70 16.32 2.53
N LEU A 172 -19.88 15.85 1.58
CA LEU A 172 -19.10 16.73 0.70
C LEU A 172 -20.01 17.63 -0.13
N ALA A 173 -21.04 17.05 -0.76
CA ALA A 173 -21.99 17.80 -1.58
C ALA A 173 -22.76 18.83 -0.76
N TRP A 174 -23.25 18.46 0.43
CA TRP A 174 -23.90 19.40 1.34
C TRP A 174 -22.95 20.53 1.77
N GLY A 175 -21.70 20.19 2.13
CA GLY A 175 -20.70 21.20 2.46
C GLY A 175 -20.47 22.21 1.33
N VAL A 176 -20.44 21.76 0.07
CA VAL A 176 -20.32 22.66 -1.09
C VAL A 176 -21.56 23.54 -1.25
N ILE A 177 -22.77 23.00 -1.07
CA ILE A 177 -24.02 23.76 -1.16
C ILE A 177 -24.07 24.89 -0.13
N ASP A 178 -23.72 24.60 1.13
CA ASP A 178 -23.84 25.57 2.22
C ASP A 178 -22.69 26.59 2.26
N TYR A 179 -21.50 26.22 1.76
CA TYR A 179 -20.27 26.99 1.96
C TYR A 179 -19.44 27.17 0.67
N GLU A 180 -20.08 27.25 -0.49
CA GLU A 180 -19.40 27.39 -1.79
C GLU A 180 -18.37 28.53 -1.80
N ASP A 181 -18.70 29.67 -1.20
CA ASP A 181 -17.82 30.85 -1.10
C ASP A 181 -16.51 30.56 -0.35
N ALA A 182 -16.57 29.73 0.70
CA ALA A 182 -15.39 29.29 1.43
C ALA A 182 -14.49 28.39 0.57
N TYR A 183 -15.08 27.47 -0.21
CA TYR A 183 -14.34 26.64 -1.16
C TYR A 183 -13.71 27.47 -2.29
N VAL A 184 -14.42 28.48 -2.81
CA VAL A 184 -13.88 29.43 -3.79
C VAL A 184 -12.68 30.18 -3.20
N LYS A 185 -12.84 30.74 -1.99
CA LYS A 185 -11.80 31.52 -1.33
C LYS A 185 -10.55 30.69 -1.00
N ALA A 186 -10.72 29.40 -0.69
CA ALA A 186 -9.63 28.47 -0.46
C ALA A 186 -9.02 27.88 -1.75
N GLY A 187 -9.57 28.21 -2.93
CA GLY A 187 -9.14 27.63 -4.20
C GLY A 187 -9.39 26.12 -4.30
N GLN A 188 -10.40 25.62 -3.59
CA GLN A 188 -10.68 24.19 -3.42
C GLN A 188 -11.97 23.71 -4.09
N LEU A 189 -12.78 24.62 -4.66
CA LEU A 189 -14.10 24.29 -5.23
C LEU A 189 -14.06 23.22 -6.31
N GLU A 190 -13.15 23.34 -7.28
CA GLU A 190 -13.07 22.36 -8.37
C GLU A 190 -12.58 20.99 -7.87
N TYR A 191 -11.66 20.96 -6.90
CA TYR A 191 -11.16 19.70 -6.35
C TYR A 191 -12.21 18.95 -5.53
N VAL A 192 -13.06 19.65 -4.77
CA VAL A 192 -14.16 18.99 -4.05
C VAL A 192 -15.26 18.53 -5.01
N ARG A 193 -15.55 19.29 -6.09
CA ARG A 193 -16.45 18.85 -7.16
C ARG A 193 -15.91 17.61 -7.86
N ASP A 194 -14.62 17.54 -8.12
CA ASP A 194 -13.96 16.37 -8.69
C ASP A 194 -13.98 15.17 -7.72
N ALA A 195 -13.93 15.40 -6.41
CA ALA A 195 -14.08 14.34 -5.43
C ALA A 195 -15.51 13.78 -5.42
N ILE A 196 -16.52 14.65 -5.46
CA ILE A 196 -17.94 14.26 -5.57
C ILE A 196 -18.19 13.53 -6.89
N ARG A 197 -17.64 14.04 -8.00
CA ARG A 197 -17.78 13.39 -9.31
C ARG A 197 -17.18 11.98 -9.29
N TRP A 198 -15.98 11.82 -8.74
CA TRP A 198 -15.30 10.52 -8.68
C TRP A 198 -16.07 9.43 -7.91
N SER A 199 -16.93 9.83 -6.97
CA SER A 199 -17.78 8.88 -6.24
C SER A 199 -19.11 8.59 -6.95
N THR A 200 -19.47 9.36 -7.97
CA THR A 200 -20.77 9.27 -8.67
C THR A 200 -20.67 8.91 -10.15
N ASP A 201 -19.48 8.93 -10.74
CA ASP A 201 -19.19 8.41 -12.09
C ASP A 201 -19.30 6.87 -12.13
#